data_AF-A0A4Q5RIP1-F1
#
_entry.id   AF-A0A4Q5RIP1-F1
#
_cell.length_a   1.000
_cell.length_b   1.000
_cell.length_c   1.000
_cell.angle_alpha   90.00
_cell.angle_beta   90.00
_cell.angle_gamma   90.00
#
_symmetry.space_group_name_H-M   'P 1'
#
loop_
_entity.id
_entity.type
_entity.pdbx_description
1 polymer ?
#
loop_
_entity_poly.entity_id
_entity_poly.type
_entity_poly.pdbx_seq_one_letter_code
_entity_poly.pdbx_strand_id
1 'polypeptide(L)' 'ILDMTIPAISQHLRKLKDGGMIHCVKSGQTIFYSIEASQLNLLSPFFNQLQKHLTAIHP' A
#
# COMPACT_ATOMS: atom_id res chain seq x y z
N ILE A 1 -0.65 -15.17 1.40
CA ILE A 1 -0.96 -13.78 1.86
C ILE A 1 -1.29 -12.86 0.67
N LEU A 2 -0.67 -13.00 -0.52
CA LEU A 2 -1.09 -12.23 -1.72
C LEU A 2 -1.14 -13.03 -3.05
N ASP A 3 -0.97 -14.36 -3.06
CA ASP A 3 -0.82 -15.18 -4.29
C ASP A 3 0.19 -14.61 -5.32
N MET A 4 1.18 -13.88 -4.83
CA MET A 4 2.27 -13.27 -5.60
C MET A 4 3.62 -13.69 -5.04
N THR A 5 4.64 -13.64 -5.90
CA THR A 5 6.02 -13.91 -5.50
C THR A 5 6.62 -12.73 -4.72
N ILE A 6 7.56 -13.02 -3.81
CA ILE A 6 8.30 -11.99 -3.06
C ILE A 6 8.99 -10.95 -3.97
N PRO A 7 9.62 -11.33 -5.11
CA PRO A 7 10.18 -10.38 -6.05
C PRO A 7 9.14 -9.43 -6.67
N ALA A 8 7.95 -9.94 -7.02
CA ALA A 8 6.88 -9.11 -7.60
C ALA A 8 6.38 -8.06 -6.60
N ILE A 9 6.17 -8.46 -5.34
CA ILE A 9 5.80 -7.53 -4.25
C ILE A 9 6.91 -6.48 -4.05
N SER A 10 8.17 -6.90 -4.02
CA SER A 10 9.32 -6.00 -3.87
C SER A 10 9.41 -5.00 -5.02
N GLN A 11 9.11 -5.44 -6.25
CA GLN A 11 9.07 -4.55 -7.41
C GLN A 11 7.95 -3.51 -7.29
N HIS A 12 6.76 -3.90 -6.84
CA HIS A 12 5.65 -2.97 -6.64
C HIS A 12 6.00 -1.92 -5.57
N LEU A 13 6.55 -2.35 -4.44
CA LEU A 13 6.98 -1.44 -3.37
C LEU A 13 8.08 -0.47 -3.85
N ARG A 14 9.02 -0.94 -4.68
CA ARG A 14 10.04 -0.05 -5.28
C ARG A 14 9.38 1.02 -6.15
N LYS A 15 8.49 0.67 -7.07
CA LYS A 15 7.80 1.63 -7.94
C LYS A 15 7.00 2.66 -7.15
N LEU A 16 6.29 2.23 -6.11
CA LEU A 16 5.52 3.12 -5.24
C LEU A 16 6.45 4.07 -4.46
N LYS A 17 7.58 3.57 -3.96
CA LYS A 17 8.56 4.41 -3.27
C LYS A 17 9.18 5.43 -4.21
N ASP A 18 9.58 5.00 -5.41
CA ASP A 18 10.21 5.86 -6.41
C ASP A 18 9.23 6.91 -6.93
N GLY A 19 7.93 6.61 -6.95
CA GLY A 19 6.85 7.56 -7.24
C GLY A 19 6.41 8.44 -6.07
N GLY A 20 7.06 8.37 -4.90
CA GLY A 20 6.74 9.18 -3.72
C GLY A 20 5.42 8.81 -3.02
N MET A 21 4.87 7.63 -3.30
CA MET A 21 3.59 7.18 -2.73
C MET A 21 3.73 6.59 -1.33
N ILE A 22 4.88 5.98 -1.05
CA ILE A 22 5.19 5.31 0.22
C ILE A 22 6.61 5.68 0.66
N HIS A 23 6.83 5.67 1.98
CA HIS A 23 8.17 5.65 2.55
C HIS A 23 8.50 4.27 3.13
N CYS A 24 9.77 4.08 3.45
CA CYS A 24 10.24 2.91 4.15
C CYS A 24 11.11 3.27 5.36
N VAL A 25 10.94 2.52 6.44
CA VAL A 25 11.77 2.61 7.65
C VAL A 25 12.46 1.27 7.86
N LYS A 26 13.78 1.29 8.01
CA LYS A 26 14.56 0.08 8.32
C LYS A 26 14.72 -0.04 9.83
N SER A 27 14.35 -1.19 10.38
CA SER A 27 14.57 -1.55 11.78
C SER A 27 15.27 -2.91 11.85
N GLY A 28 16.56 -2.89 12.13
CA GLY A 28 17.43 -4.06 12.02
C GLY A 28 17.44 -4.60 10.59
N GLN A 29 17.06 -5.88 10.42
CA GLN A 29 16.98 -6.54 9.12
C GLN A 29 15.63 -6.33 8.42
N THR A 30 14.62 -5.83 9.13
CA THR A 30 13.26 -5.66 8.61
C THR A 30 13.08 -4.27 8.02
N ILE A 31 12.44 -4.21 6.86
CA ILE A 31 12.04 -2.95 6.22
C ILE A 31 10.52 -2.84 6.28
N PHE A 32 10.04 -1.80 6.96
CA PHE A 32 8.63 -1.45 7.04
C PHE A 32 8.30 -0.45 5.95
N TYR A 33 7.13 -0.59 5.32
CA TYR A 33 6.64 0.31 4.30
C TYR A 33 5.31 0.91 4.74
N SER A 34 5.15 2.21 4.52
CA SER A 34 3.95 2.97 4.92
C SER A 34 3.62 4.01 3.87
N ILE A 35 2.33 4.31 3.71
CA ILE A 35 1.86 5.38 2.81
C ILE A 35 2.38 6.73 3.30
N GLU A 36 2.77 7.58 2.36
CA GLU A 36 3.11 8.97 2.67
C GLU A 36 1.86 9.75 3.09
N ALA A 37 1.92 10.43 4.23
CA ALA A 37 0.77 11.18 4.75
C ALA A 37 0.27 12.24 3.76
N SER A 38 1.18 12.83 2.98
CA SER A 38 0.85 13.79 1.92
C SER A 38 -0.02 13.19 0.81
N GLN A 39 0.03 11.88 0.60
CA GLN A 39 -0.71 11.16 -0.44
C GLN A 39 -2.08 10.67 0.04
N LEU A 40 -2.39 10.77 1.33
CA LEU A 40 -3.66 10.31 1.88
C LEU A 40 -4.86 11.03 1.25
N ASN A 41 -4.76 12.34 0.99
CA ASN A 41 -5.84 13.08 0.33
C ASN A 41 -6.18 12.53 -1.07
N LEU A 42 -5.16 12.07 -1.81
CA LEU A 42 -5.33 11.45 -3.12
C LEU A 42 -5.93 10.03 -2.99
N LEU A 43 -5.51 9.27 -1.98
CA LEU A 43 -5.85 7.86 -1.82
C LEU A 43 -7.20 7.63 -1.11
N SER A 44 -7.63 8.53 -0.22
CA SER A 44 -8.87 8.43 0.56
C SER A 44 -10.12 8.15 -0.29
N PRO A 45 -10.35 8.81 -1.44
CA PRO A 45 -11.49 8.48 -2.30
C PRO A 45 -11.51 7.03 -2.77
N PHE A 46 -10.34 6.48 -3.13
CA PHE A 46 -10.20 5.09 -3.54
C PHE A 46 -10.49 4.13 -2.39
N PHE A 47 -9.97 4.41 -1.18
CA PHE A 47 -10.27 3.60 0.01
C PHE A 47 -11.76 3.59 0.34
N ASN A 48 -12.42 4.74 0.23
CA ASN A 48 -13.87 4.82 0.44
C ASN A 48 -14.65 3.99 -0.58
N GLN A 49 -14.22 3.94 -1.85
CA GLN A 49 -14.83 3.09 -2.86
C GLN A 49 -14.62 1.61 -2.55
N LEU A 50 -13.39 1.20 -2.21
CA LEU A 50 -13.06 -0.18 -1.85
C LEU A 50 -13.87 -0.62 -0.63
N GLN A 51 -13.99 0.23 0.40
CA GLN A 51 -14.77 -0.06 1.59
C GLN A 51 -16.25 -0.33 1.25
N LYS A 52 -16.87 0.50 0.40
CA LYS A 52 -18.26 0.30 -0.04
C LYS A 52 -18.46 -1.08 -0.69
N HIS A 53 -17.52 -1.53 -1.52
CA HIS A 53 -17.59 -2.84 -2.14
C HIS A 53 -17.39 -3.97 -1.12
N LEU A 54 -16.47 -3.81 -0.16
CA LEU A 54 -16.23 -4.83 0.88
C LEU A 54 -17.44 -4.99 1.80
N THR A 55 -18.08 -3.90 2.22
CA THR A 55 -19.29 -3.94 3.07
C THR A 55 -20.52 -4.44 2.28
N ALA A 56 -20.55 -4.30 0.96
CA ALA A 56 -21.64 -4.87 0.14
C ALA A 56 -21.56 -6.40 0.02
N ILE A 57 -20.41 -7.02 0.28
CA ILE A 57 -20.17 -8.47 0.17
C ILE A 57 -20.40 -9.18 1.53
N HIS A 58 -20.52 -8.43 2.62
CA HIS A 58 -20.95 -8.91 3.95
C HIS A 58 -21.79 -7.83 4.64
N PRO A 59 -23.14 -7.92 4.60
CA PRO A 59 -24.03 -7.05 5.37
C PRO A 59 -23.94 -7.30 6.88
#